data_AF-F2J6Z0-F1
#
_entry.id   AF-F2J6Z0-F1
#
_cell.length_a   1.000
_cell.length_b   1.000
_cell.length_c   1.000
_cell.angle_alpha   90.00
_cell.angle_beta   90.00
_cell.angle_gamma   90.00
#
_symmetry.space_group_name_H-M   'P 1'
#
loop_
_entity.id
_entity.type
_entity.pdbx_description
1 polymer ?
#
loop_
_entity_poly.entity_id
_entity_poly.type
_entity_poly.pdbx_seq_one_letter_code
_entity_poly.pdbx_strand_id
1 'polypeptide(L)'
;MGSSGSRWLRWEPHIHAPGTVLNDQFNATDSWEQYLTRIEMAAPVIRALGVTDYYLLDTYERVRDAKHRDGRLPGVDLVFPNVELRLAFGTVKGNWVNCHLLVNPQDPDHVGATQRFLAQLTFEYSGDRFACTPDELTRLGSRIDPGLSGRAALARGATQFKVSFEQLVELYRAIDWAQANVLIAVAGSEHDGTSGMRGEAEGAQRQEVERFAHIIFASSISQRDFWLGRKSSATPDDIRSRYGALKPCLHGSDAHETAKVGAPDGDRYSWVKGGAHFDSLRQAVIDPAGRAFVGAAPPTRATPSQVISCVTIQNADWAATPVVELNPGLVAIIGARGSGKTALADAIAAGCDAASEHLSPASFLLRAGDLLEGASVRLDWGSGDPSERDLLDYDYDAELDGRFPRACQRRSKSRPLGGVKVGHLTPHAGNVGRA
;
A
#
# COMPACT_ATOMS: atom_id res chain seq x y z
N MET A 1 4.49 -15.01 13.09
CA MET A 1 3.28 -14.18 13.33
C MET A 1 2.36 -14.35 12.13
N GLY A 2 1.07 -14.60 12.36
CA GLY A 2 0.08 -14.74 11.28
C GLY A 2 -0.16 -13.42 10.56
N SER A 3 -0.51 -13.48 9.27
CA SER A 3 -0.88 -12.29 8.49
C SER A 3 -2.34 -11.91 8.78
N SER A 4 -2.58 -10.67 9.16
CA SER A 4 -3.93 -10.11 9.33
C SER A 4 -4.68 -9.86 8.01
N GLY A 5 -4.02 -10.10 6.87
CA GLY A 5 -4.51 -9.68 5.56
C GLY A 5 -4.29 -8.18 5.29
N SER A 6 -5.14 -7.59 4.45
CA SER A 6 -4.95 -6.24 3.91
C SER A 6 -5.16 -5.14 4.96
N ARG A 7 -4.08 -4.46 5.36
CA ARG A 7 -4.10 -3.24 6.20
C ARG A 7 -3.63 -2.04 5.38
N TRP A 8 -3.93 -0.82 5.84
CA TRP A 8 -3.30 0.37 5.29
C TRP A 8 -1.88 0.47 5.86
N LEU A 9 -0.89 0.42 4.97
CA LEU A 9 0.51 0.54 5.34
C LEU A 9 1.06 1.83 4.76
N ARG A 10 1.94 2.51 5.49
CA ARG A 10 2.67 3.67 4.97
C ARG A 10 3.76 3.20 4.01
N TRP A 11 3.75 3.76 2.81
CA TRP A 11 4.74 3.55 1.77
C TRP A 11 5.51 4.86 1.55
N GLU A 12 6.79 4.74 1.22
CA GLU A 12 7.68 5.83 0.84
C GLU A 12 8.23 5.53 -0.56
N PRO A 13 7.45 5.77 -1.64
CA PRO A 13 7.75 5.27 -2.98
C PRO A 13 8.75 6.12 -3.77
N HIS A 14 9.11 7.31 -3.25
CA HIS A 14 10.01 8.24 -3.91
C HIS A 14 10.90 8.94 -2.88
N ILE A 15 12.12 8.43 -2.74
CA ILE A 15 13.13 8.98 -1.85
C ILE A 15 14.54 8.68 -2.40
N HIS A 16 15.38 9.70 -2.53
CA HIS A 16 16.77 9.50 -2.92
C HIS A 16 17.63 9.20 -1.69
N ALA A 17 18.70 8.43 -1.89
CA ALA A 17 19.65 8.09 -0.82
C ALA A 17 20.98 8.83 -0.99
N PRO A 18 21.79 8.95 0.08
CA PRO A 18 23.12 9.55 0.01
C PRO A 18 23.97 8.85 -1.05
N GLY A 19 24.53 9.62 -1.97
CA GLY A 19 25.20 9.06 -3.14
C GLY A 19 24.38 9.11 -4.43
N THR A 20 23.14 9.62 -4.42
CA THR A 20 22.37 9.85 -5.65
C THR A 20 23.17 10.71 -6.64
N VAL A 21 23.09 10.42 -7.94
CA VAL A 21 23.97 11.05 -8.93
C VAL A 21 23.62 12.52 -9.22
N LEU A 22 22.37 12.92 -9.04
CA LEU A 22 21.93 14.33 -9.18
C LEU A 22 21.36 14.83 -7.85
N ASN A 23 21.54 16.13 -7.59
CA ASN A 23 20.98 16.81 -6.41
C ASN A 23 21.36 16.16 -5.06
N ASP A 24 22.55 15.54 -4.96
CA ASP A 24 23.05 14.96 -3.71
C ASP A 24 23.40 16.07 -2.71
N GLN A 25 22.53 16.32 -1.73
CA GLN A 25 22.73 17.33 -0.68
C GLN A 25 22.96 16.68 0.69
N PHE A 26 23.31 15.39 0.70
CA PHE A 26 23.70 14.64 1.88
C PHE A 26 25.17 14.93 2.22
N ASN A 27 25.39 16.07 2.88
CA ASN A 27 26.74 16.63 3.09
C ASN A 27 27.48 16.12 4.35
N ALA A 28 26.85 15.32 5.20
CA ALA A 28 27.45 14.85 6.44
C ALA A 28 28.33 13.61 6.19
N THR A 29 29.43 13.48 6.95
CA THR A 29 30.32 12.31 6.84
C THR A 29 29.61 11.00 7.19
N ASP A 30 28.62 11.06 8.08
CA ASP A 30 27.76 9.96 8.51
C ASP A 30 26.37 9.98 7.85
N SER A 31 26.21 10.68 6.71
CA SER A 31 24.92 10.83 6.03
C SER A 31 24.20 9.50 5.76
N TRP A 32 24.95 8.43 5.47
CA TRP A 32 24.37 7.10 5.28
C TRP A 32 23.71 6.55 6.54
N GLU A 33 24.38 6.71 7.69
CA GLU A 33 23.86 6.23 8.96
C GLU A 33 22.64 7.04 9.40
N GLN A 34 22.70 8.36 9.23
CA GLN A 34 21.57 9.23 9.54
C GLN A 34 20.38 8.95 8.62
N TYR A 35 20.62 8.63 7.35
CA TYR A 35 19.58 8.25 6.38
C TYR A 35 18.83 6.99 6.85
N LEU A 36 19.56 5.90 7.12
CA LEU A 36 18.95 4.64 7.58
C LEU A 36 18.22 4.83 8.92
N THR A 37 18.87 5.49 9.89
CA THR A 37 18.29 5.76 11.21
C THR A 37 16.99 6.57 11.11
N ARG A 38 16.93 7.58 10.23
CA ARG A 38 15.69 8.35 10.05
C ARG A 38 14.55 7.52 9.46
N ILE A 39 14.84 6.59 8.55
CA ILE A 39 13.83 5.66 8.04
C ILE A 39 13.34 4.74 9.16
N GLU A 40 14.26 4.21 9.97
CA GLU A 40 13.95 3.33 11.10
C GLU A 40 13.11 4.01 12.19
N MET A 41 13.36 5.31 12.41
CA MET A 41 12.66 6.13 13.41
C MET A 41 11.43 6.84 12.85
N ALA A 42 11.10 6.68 11.57
CA ALA A 42 9.99 7.39 10.94
C ALA A 42 8.66 7.04 11.62
N ALA A 43 7.85 8.06 11.90
CA ALA A 43 6.51 7.93 12.46
C ALA A 43 5.51 8.68 11.55
N PRO A 44 4.45 8.02 11.03
CA PRO A 44 4.16 6.59 11.11
C PRO A 44 5.25 5.70 10.48
N VAL A 45 5.37 4.45 10.93
CA VAL A 45 6.42 3.52 10.46
C VAL A 45 6.32 3.30 8.95
N ILE A 46 7.44 3.49 8.24
CA ILE A 46 7.55 3.17 6.81
C ILE A 46 7.63 1.65 6.66
N ARG A 47 6.66 1.07 5.94
CA ARG A 47 6.55 -0.38 5.74
C ARG A 47 7.04 -0.82 4.35
N ALA A 48 7.07 0.10 3.39
CA ALA A 48 7.62 -0.15 2.06
C ALA A 48 8.39 1.09 1.59
N LEU A 49 9.55 0.86 0.96
CA LEU A 49 10.52 1.88 0.57
C LEU A 49 10.88 1.70 -0.91
N GLY A 50 10.54 2.68 -1.73
CA GLY A 50 10.98 2.81 -3.11
C GLY A 50 12.22 3.70 -3.17
N VAL A 51 13.39 3.12 -3.36
CA VAL A 51 14.65 3.87 -3.41
C VAL A 51 14.82 4.46 -4.81
N THR A 52 14.90 5.79 -4.88
CA THR A 52 14.93 6.51 -6.14
C THR A 52 16.35 6.85 -6.57
N ASP A 53 16.72 6.38 -7.76
CA ASP A 53 18.00 6.66 -8.41
C ASP A 53 17.76 7.30 -9.79
N TYR A 54 18.53 8.32 -10.15
CA TYR A 54 18.45 8.88 -11.50
C TYR A 54 19.17 7.97 -12.48
N TYR A 55 18.43 7.34 -13.41
CA TYR A 55 18.95 6.46 -14.47
C TYR A 55 19.73 5.22 -14.02
N LEU A 56 20.00 5.07 -12.72
CA LEU A 56 20.91 4.10 -12.12
C LEU A 56 20.18 3.31 -11.03
N LEU A 57 20.92 2.48 -10.29
CA LEU A 57 20.41 1.58 -9.24
C LEU A 57 21.39 1.45 -8.06
N ASP A 58 22.49 2.22 -8.07
CA ASP A 58 23.62 2.02 -7.15
C ASP A 58 23.24 2.28 -5.69
N THR A 59 22.43 3.31 -5.43
CA THR A 59 21.99 3.55 -4.05
C THR A 59 20.90 2.57 -3.61
N TYR A 60 20.01 2.15 -4.52
CA TYR A 60 19.08 1.03 -4.28
C TYR A 60 19.82 -0.24 -3.84
N GLU A 61 20.87 -0.65 -4.57
CA GLU A 61 21.64 -1.85 -4.22
C GLU A 61 22.28 -1.73 -2.84
N ARG A 62 22.77 -0.54 -2.48
CA ARG A 62 23.35 -0.28 -1.15
C ARG A 62 22.30 -0.32 -0.04
N VAL A 63 21.09 0.21 -0.26
CA VAL A 63 19.97 0.10 0.71
C VAL A 63 19.51 -1.36 0.84
N ARG A 64 19.44 -2.09 -0.28
CA ARG A 64 19.10 -3.52 -0.30
C ARG A 64 20.11 -4.33 0.53
N ASP A 65 21.40 -4.08 0.35
CA ASP A 65 22.45 -4.74 1.13
C ASP A 65 22.35 -4.39 2.62
N ALA A 66 22.13 -3.11 2.96
CA ALA A 66 21.93 -2.70 4.35
C ALA A 66 20.75 -3.46 5.01
N LYS A 67 19.66 -3.66 4.28
CA LYS A 67 18.50 -4.42 4.78
C LYS A 67 18.78 -5.91 4.91
N HIS A 68 19.31 -6.54 3.86
CA HIS A 68 19.34 -8.01 3.74
C HIS A 68 20.63 -8.64 4.24
N ARG A 69 21.75 -7.91 4.27
CA ARG A 69 23.05 -8.37 4.75
C ARG A 69 23.37 -7.81 6.13
N ASP A 70 23.09 -6.53 6.36
CA ASP A 70 23.50 -5.83 7.59
C ASP A 70 22.40 -5.75 8.66
N GLY A 71 21.19 -6.24 8.37
CA GLY A 71 20.08 -6.30 9.32
C GLY A 71 19.43 -4.95 9.66
N ARG A 72 19.63 -3.92 8.83
CA ARG A 72 19.02 -2.59 8.97
C ARG A 72 17.59 -2.56 8.45
N LEU A 73 16.89 -1.46 8.72
CA LEU A 73 15.51 -1.21 8.30
C LEU A 73 14.52 -2.31 8.76
N PRO A 74 14.53 -2.74 10.04
CA PRO A 74 13.72 -3.87 10.51
C PRO A 74 12.20 -3.63 10.37
N GLY A 75 11.75 -2.37 10.38
CA GLY A 75 10.34 -2.00 10.20
C GLY A 75 9.86 -1.93 8.75
N VAL A 76 10.78 -1.90 7.79
CA VAL A 76 10.45 -1.81 6.35
C VAL A 76 10.34 -3.23 5.81
N ASP A 77 9.16 -3.73 5.45
CA ASP A 77 9.03 -5.11 4.95
C ASP A 77 9.41 -5.25 3.47
N LEU A 78 9.28 -4.17 2.68
CA LEU A 78 9.56 -4.16 1.24
C LEU A 78 10.52 -3.04 0.87
N VAL A 79 11.60 -3.38 0.16
CA VAL A 79 12.50 -2.41 -0.50
C VAL A 79 12.49 -2.70 -1.99
N PHE A 80 12.19 -1.71 -2.82
CA PHE A 80 12.10 -1.86 -4.28
C PHE A 80 12.79 -0.71 -5.02
N PRO A 81 13.30 -0.92 -6.25
CA PRO A 81 13.91 0.16 -7.01
C PRO A 81 12.86 1.08 -7.63
N ASN A 82 13.13 2.37 -7.63
CA ASN A 82 12.44 3.40 -8.41
C ASN A 82 13.48 4.11 -9.29
N VAL A 83 13.51 3.84 -10.60
CA VAL A 83 14.45 4.55 -11.49
C VAL A 83 13.78 5.80 -12.04
N GLU A 84 14.31 6.96 -11.71
CA GLU A 84 13.84 8.25 -12.23
C GLU A 84 14.55 8.61 -13.54
N LEU A 85 13.74 8.88 -14.56
CA LEU A 85 14.13 9.28 -15.91
C LEU A 85 13.58 10.67 -16.20
N ARG A 86 14.30 11.46 -16.99
CA ARG A 86 13.76 12.70 -17.57
C ARG A 86 13.35 12.47 -19.01
N LEU A 87 12.08 12.66 -19.31
CA LEU A 87 11.57 12.61 -20.68
C LEU A 87 12.04 13.86 -21.45
N ALA A 88 12.20 13.72 -22.77
CA ALA A 88 12.56 14.80 -23.68
C ALA A 88 11.41 15.82 -23.92
N PHE A 89 10.59 16.07 -22.90
CA PHE A 89 9.57 17.11 -22.88
C PHE A 89 9.98 18.20 -21.90
N GLY A 90 10.20 19.41 -22.41
CA GLY A 90 10.43 20.58 -21.57
C GLY A 90 9.15 21.01 -20.84
N THR A 91 9.28 21.47 -19.60
CA THR A 91 8.22 22.18 -18.89
C THR A 91 8.35 23.69 -19.12
N VAL A 92 7.28 24.45 -18.89
CA VAL A 92 7.30 25.92 -19.05
C VAL A 92 8.33 26.61 -18.13
N LYS A 93 8.78 25.93 -17.07
CA LYS A 93 9.83 26.42 -16.15
C LYS A 93 11.24 26.02 -16.57
N GLY A 94 11.43 25.40 -17.74
CA GLY A 94 12.73 24.95 -18.24
C GLY A 94 13.24 23.65 -17.60
N ASN A 95 12.38 22.95 -16.85
CA ASN A 95 12.68 21.60 -16.35
C ASN A 95 12.19 20.54 -17.36
N TRP A 96 12.30 19.28 -16.96
CA TRP A 96 11.91 18.13 -17.77
C TRP A 96 10.87 17.32 -17.03
N VAL A 97 10.02 16.61 -17.78
CA VAL A 97 9.00 15.75 -17.18
C VAL A 97 9.66 14.49 -16.62
N ASN A 98 9.48 14.28 -15.31
CA ASN A 98 9.98 13.11 -14.60
C ASN A 98 9.05 11.90 -14.79
N CYS A 99 9.66 10.78 -15.18
CA CYS A 99 9.04 9.47 -15.34
C CYS A 99 9.79 8.47 -14.47
N HIS A 100 9.06 7.57 -13.82
CA HIS A 100 9.58 6.65 -12.83
C HIS A 100 9.28 5.21 -13.23
N LEU A 101 10.30 4.36 -13.14
CA LEU A 101 10.19 2.91 -13.29
C LEU A 101 10.20 2.28 -11.91
N LEU A 102 9.03 1.96 -11.36
CA LEU A 102 8.92 1.21 -10.11
C LEU A 102 9.06 -0.26 -10.45
N VAL A 103 10.10 -0.92 -9.95
CA VAL A 103 10.47 -2.28 -10.35
C VAL A 103 10.10 -3.29 -9.27
N ASN A 104 9.54 -4.43 -9.68
CA ASN A 104 9.22 -5.55 -8.78
C ASN A 104 10.52 -6.24 -8.32
N PRO A 105 10.86 -6.24 -7.01
CA PRO A 105 12.09 -6.85 -6.52
C PRO A 105 11.99 -8.36 -6.33
N GLN A 106 10.84 -8.98 -6.62
CA GLN A 106 10.64 -10.44 -6.45
C GLN A 106 11.46 -11.29 -7.42
N ASP A 107 11.76 -10.77 -8.61
CA ASP A 107 12.66 -11.45 -9.54
C ASP A 107 14.10 -11.36 -9.01
N PRO A 108 14.82 -12.48 -8.79
CA PRO A 108 16.21 -12.43 -8.32
C PRO A 108 17.16 -11.61 -9.21
N ASP A 109 16.90 -11.50 -10.52
CA ASP A 109 17.69 -10.70 -11.47
C ASP A 109 17.08 -9.32 -11.75
N HIS A 110 16.18 -8.81 -10.90
CA HIS A 110 15.51 -7.51 -11.15
C HIS A 110 16.49 -6.36 -11.42
N VAL A 111 17.65 -6.32 -10.74
CA VAL A 111 18.68 -5.30 -10.99
C VAL A 111 19.28 -5.46 -12.39
N GLY A 112 19.77 -6.65 -12.73
CA GLY A 112 20.40 -6.90 -14.03
C GLY A 112 19.41 -6.72 -15.18
N ALA A 113 18.16 -7.17 -15.01
CA ALA A 113 17.10 -6.97 -15.99
C ALA A 113 16.74 -5.50 -16.18
N THR A 114 16.69 -4.71 -15.09
CA THR A 114 16.48 -3.26 -15.19
C THR A 114 17.66 -2.57 -15.89
N GLN A 115 18.89 -2.94 -15.56
CA GLN A 115 20.09 -2.40 -16.23
C GLN A 115 20.08 -2.71 -17.74
N ARG A 116 19.70 -3.93 -18.14
CA ARG A 116 19.56 -4.32 -19.56
C ARG A 116 18.42 -3.57 -20.27
N PHE A 117 17.33 -3.26 -19.56
CA PHE A 117 16.26 -2.40 -20.08
C PHE A 117 16.78 -0.98 -20.32
N LEU A 118 17.42 -0.39 -19.30
CA LEU A 118 17.97 0.96 -19.36
C LEU A 118 19.03 1.08 -20.47
N ALA A 119 19.94 0.11 -20.61
CA ALA A 119 20.97 0.13 -21.64
C ALA A 119 20.45 0.21 -23.09
N GLN A 120 19.16 -0.08 -23.33
CA GLN A 120 18.52 0.07 -24.64
C GLN A 120 17.96 1.48 -24.89
N LEU A 121 17.79 2.28 -23.84
CA LEU A 121 17.48 3.71 -23.96
C LEU A 121 18.74 4.45 -24.39
N THR A 122 18.59 5.35 -25.35
CA THR A 122 19.74 6.04 -25.95
C THR A 122 19.48 7.51 -26.20
N PHE A 123 20.55 8.30 -26.11
CA PHE A 123 20.55 9.73 -26.39
C PHE A 123 21.59 10.04 -27.47
N GLU A 124 21.24 10.87 -28.44
CA GLU A 124 22.14 11.27 -29.52
C GLU A 124 22.69 12.68 -29.27
N TYR A 125 24.00 12.82 -29.41
CA TYR A 125 24.68 14.11 -29.26
C TYR A 125 25.97 14.15 -30.07
N SER A 126 26.16 15.25 -30.81
CA SER A 126 27.40 15.51 -31.58
C SER A 126 27.77 14.34 -32.53
N GLY A 127 26.78 13.80 -33.24
CA GLY A 127 26.97 12.71 -34.21
C GLY A 127 27.28 11.35 -33.60
N ASP A 128 27.04 11.16 -32.31
CA ASP A 128 27.30 9.92 -31.57
C ASP A 128 26.10 9.55 -30.70
N ARG A 129 26.03 8.28 -30.30
CA ARG A 129 24.91 7.70 -29.58
C ARG A 129 25.40 7.15 -28.25
N PHE A 130 24.73 7.56 -27.17
CA PHE A 130 25.06 7.20 -25.80
C PHE A 130 23.95 6.34 -25.23
N ALA A 131 24.28 5.19 -24.65
CA ALA A 131 23.31 4.35 -23.95
C ALA A 131 23.08 4.83 -22.51
N CYS A 132 21.94 4.50 -21.91
CA CYS A 132 21.65 4.80 -20.50
C CYS A 132 22.37 3.79 -19.58
N THR A 133 23.70 3.87 -19.55
CA THR A 133 24.59 3.09 -18.67
C THR A 133 25.56 4.02 -17.95
N PRO A 134 26.11 3.65 -16.78
CA PRO A 134 27.07 4.50 -16.06
C PRO A 134 28.25 4.97 -16.93
N ASP A 135 28.84 4.06 -17.69
CA ASP A 135 30.01 4.36 -18.53
C ASP A 135 29.66 5.31 -19.67
N GLU A 136 28.51 5.10 -20.32
CA GLU A 136 28.07 5.94 -21.45
C GLU A 136 27.55 7.31 -20.99
N LEU A 137 26.92 7.39 -19.82
CA LEU A 137 26.58 8.66 -19.19
C LEU A 137 27.86 9.43 -18.81
N THR A 138 28.86 8.74 -18.24
CA THR A 138 30.17 9.36 -17.98
C THR A 138 30.82 9.86 -19.27
N ARG A 139 30.79 9.05 -20.34
CA ARG A 139 31.31 9.40 -21.68
C ARG A 139 30.59 10.61 -22.27
N LEU A 140 29.27 10.69 -22.13
CA LEU A 140 28.47 11.84 -22.55
C LEU A 140 28.90 13.10 -21.79
N GLY A 141 29.04 12.99 -20.46
CA GLY A 141 29.48 14.09 -19.61
C GLY A 141 30.85 14.64 -20.01
N SER A 142 31.85 13.76 -20.17
CA SER A 142 33.18 14.16 -20.61
C SER A 142 33.22 14.68 -22.05
N ARG A 143 32.32 14.23 -22.94
CA ARG A 143 32.22 14.82 -24.29
C ARG A 143 31.65 16.25 -24.24
N ILE A 144 30.69 16.51 -23.36
CA ILE A 144 30.07 17.83 -23.22
C ILE A 144 31.02 18.80 -22.51
N ASP A 145 31.75 18.32 -21.50
CA ASP A 145 32.74 19.08 -20.77
C ASP A 145 34.03 18.23 -20.60
N PRO A 146 35.03 18.41 -21.48
CA PRO A 146 36.27 17.65 -21.45
C PRO A 146 37.10 17.79 -20.16
N GLY A 147 36.81 18.79 -19.33
CA GLY A 147 37.45 18.96 -18.03
C GLY A 147 36.91 18.03 -16.95
N LEU A 148 35.75 17.39 -17.17
CA LEU A 148 35.11 16.52 -16.18
C LEU A 148 35.53 15.06 -16.34
N SER A 149 35.64 14.37 -15.20
CA SER A 149 35.90 12.93 -15.12
C SER A 149 35.14 12.29 -13.96
N GLY A 150 35.08 10.95 -13.94
CA GLY A 150 34.47 10.16 -12.88
C GLY A 150 33.04 10.60 -12.56
N ARG A 151 32.73 10.75 -11.26
CA ARG A 151 31.37 11.08 -10.79
C ARG A 151 30.86 12.44 -11.29
N ALA A 152 31.75 13.42 -11.49
CA ALA A 152 31.34 14.73 -12.02
C ALA A 152 30.93 14.64 -13.50
N ALA A 153 31.66 13.86 -14.30
CA ALA A 153 31.27 13.56 -15.67
C ALA A 153 29.98 12.75 -15.73
N LEU A 154 29.83 11.72 -14.88
CA LEU A 154 28.60 10.94 -14.76
C LEU A 154 27.39 11.84 -14.48
N ALA A 155 27.48 12.73 -13.49
CA ALA A 155 26.42 13.68 -13.15
C ALA A 155 26.12 14.65 -14.28
N ARG A 156 27.16 15.13 -15.00
CA ARG A 156 26.98 15.96 -16.20
C ARG A 156 26.24 15.21 -17.29
N GLY A 157 26.60 13.95 -17.56
CA GLY A 157 25.92 13.09 -18.51
C GLY A 157 24.46 12.84 -18.14
N ALA A 158 24.19 12.40 -16.91
CA ALA A 158 22.83 12.19 -16.40
C ALA A 158 21.97 13.47 -16.44
N THR A 159 22.57 14.64 -16.21
CA THR A 159 21.88 15.92 -16.35
C THR A 159 21.41 16.15 -17.79
N GLN A 160 22.19 15.74 -18.78
CA GLN A 160 21.97 16.02 -20.20
C GLN A 160 21.16 14.93 -20.91
N PHE A 161 21.30 13.67 -20.49
CA PHE A 161 20.56 12.55 -21.05
C PHE A 161 19.05 12.78 -20.91
N LYS A 162 18.30 12.70 -22.01
CA LYS A 162 16.84 12.79 -22.02
C LYS A 162 16.28 11.61 -22.80
N VAL A 163 15.31 10.94 -22.20
CA VAL A 163 14.68 9.76 -22.78
C VAL A 163 13.56 10.20 -23.71
N SER A 164 13.57 9.74 -24.97
CA SER A 164 12.41 9.86 -25.85
C SER A 164 11.26 9.03 -25.28
N PHE A 165 10.07 9.63 -25.25
CA PHE A 165 8.88 8.93 -24.77
C PHE A 165 8.48 7.78 -25.71
N GLU A 166 8.63 7.99 -27.02
CA GLU A 166 8.39 6.98 -28.04
C GLU A 166 9.31 5.77 -27.83
N GLN A 167 10.61 6.01 -27.64
CA GLN A 167 11.58 4.95 -27.35
C GLN A 167 11.22 4.18 -26.08
N LEU A 168 10.83 4.89 -25.01
CA LEU A 168 10.42 4.25 -23.75
C LEU A 168 9.18 3.35 -23.95
N VAL A 169 8.17 3.85 -24.66
CA VAL A 169 6.91 3.11 -24.92
C VAL A 169 7.18 1.89 -25.78
N GLU A 170 7.96 2.02 -26.84
CA GLU A 170 8.32 0.92 -27.74
C GLU A 170 9.08 -0.18 -26.98
N LEU A 171 10.13 0.18 -26.24
CA LEU A 171 10.91 -0.78 -25.46
C LEU A 171 10.08 -1.46 -24.36
N TYR A 172 9.26 -0.68 -23.62
CA TYR A 172 8.39 -1.24 -22.59
C TYR A 172 7.43 -2.27 -23.17
N ARG A 173 6.82 -1.99 -24.33
CA ARG A 173 5.90 -2.93 -25.00
C ARG A 173 6.60 -4.11 -25.66
N ALA A 174 7.86 -3.97 -26.06
CA ALA A 174 8.62 -5.04 -26.70
C ALA A 174 9.22 -6.05 -25.69
N ILE A 175 9.37 -5.67 -24.43
CA ILE A 175 10.04 -6.47 -23.41
C ILE A 175 9.01 -7.01 -22.41
N ASP A 176 8.65 -8.28 -22.54
CA ASP A 176 7.69 -8.96 -21.64
C ASP A 176 8.06 -8.83 -20.16
N TRP A 177 9.36 -8.91 -19.86
CA TRP A 177 9.86 -8.73 -18.49
C TRP A 177 9.50 -7.34 -17.93
N ALA A 178 9.61 -6.29 -18.74
CA ALA A 178 9.29 -4.93 -18.31
C ALA A 178 7.79 -4.78 -18.04
N GLN A 179 6.93 -5.31 -18.93
CA GLN A 179 5.47 -5.30 -18.72
C GLN A 179 5.05 -6.07 -17.47
N ALA A 180 5.73 -7.18 -17.19
CA ALA A 180 5.45 -8.00 -16.02
C ALA A 180 5.94 -7.35 -14.73
N ASN A 181 7.10 -6.67 -14.74
CA ASN A 181 7.81 -6.28 -13.51
C ASN A 181 7.94 -4.78 -13.27
N VAL A 182 7.55 -3.92 -14.20
CA VAL A 182 7.73 -2.47 -14.06
C VAL A 182 6.39 -1.76 -14.09
N LEU A 183 6.13 -0.93 -13.08
CA LEU A 183 5.03 0.03 -13.08
C LEU A 183 5.58 1.42 -13.39
N ILE A 184 5.09 2.01 -14.47
CA ILE A 184 5.37 3.39 -14.85
C ILE A 184 4.61 4.38 -13.94
N ALA A 185 5.31 5.32 -13.32
CA ALA A 185 4.71 6.49 -12.68
C ALA A 185 5.21 7.79 -13.31
N VAL A 186 4.43 8.86 -13.23
CA VAL A 186 4.83 10.19 -13.72
C VAL A 186 4.54 11.26 -12.69
N ALA A 187 5.42 12.26 -12.61
CA ALA A 187 5.22 13.41 -11.74
C ALA A 187 4.01 14.23 -12.20
N GLY A 188 3.09 14.55 -11.29
CA GLY A 188 1.93 15.39 -11.56
C GLY A 188 2.17 16.88 -11.34
N SER A 189 3.33 17.27 -10.83
CA SER A 189 3.63 18.67 -10.46
C SER A 189 3.69 19.62 -11.67
N GLU A 190 3.64 20.94 -11.43
CA GLU A 190 3.87 21.94 -12.48
C GLU A 190 5.35 22.25 -12.74
N HIS A 191 6.22 21.82 -11.84
CA HIS A 191 7.64 22.15 -11.90
C HIS A 191 8.39 21.18 -12.81
N ASP A 192 8.21 19.89 -12.56
CA ASP A 192 8.91 18.75 -13.19
C ASP A 192 7.93 17.64 -13.61
N GLY A 193 6.63 17.93 -13.58
CA GLY A 193 5.58 16.98 -13.92
C GLY A 193 4.78 17.37 -15.15
N THR A 194 3.86 16.48 -15.53
CA THR A 194 3.01 16.61 -16.72
C THR A 194 2.13 17.86 -16.69
N SER A 195 1.80 18.39 -15.51
CA SER A 195 1.05 19.65 -15.38
C SER A 195 1.85 20.87 -15.84
N GLY A 196 3.17 20.76 -15.95
CA GLY A 196 4.06 21.79 -16.49
C GLY A 196 4.15 21.81 -18.02
N MET A 197 3.53 20.85 -18.72
CA MET A 197 3.41 20.83 -20.18
C MET A 197 2.22 21.69 -20.60
N ARG A 198 2.45 22.97 -20.96
CA ARG A 198 1.37 23.92 -21.29
C ARG A 198 1.54 24.49 -22.71
N GLY A 199 0.57 24.18 -23.57
CA GLY A 199 0.37 24.69 -24.93
C GLY A 199 -0.48 23.70 -25.74
N GLU A 200 -0.98 24.11 -26.92
CA GLU A 200 -1.90 23.28 -27.72
C GLU A 200 -1.24 21.98 -28.23
N ALA A 201 0.04 22.04 -28.62
CA ALA A 201 0.79 20.88 -29.08
C ALA A 201 1.19 19.95 -27.91
N GLU A 202 1.55 20.53 -26.76
CA GLU A 202 1.95 19.77 -25.57
C GLU A 202 0.76 19.07 -24.90
N GLY A 203 -0.48 19.51 -25.13
CA GLY A 203 -1.69 18.92 -24.56
C GLY A 203 -1.92 17.45 -24.98
N ALA A 204 -1.65 17.12 -26.25
CA ALA A 204 -1.77 15.77 -26.77
C ALA A 204 -0.66 14.85 -26.23
N GLN A 205 0.60 15.33 -26.25
CA GLN A 205 1.74 14.59 -25.72
C GLN A 205 1.61 14.33 -24.22
N ARG A 206 1.19 15.35 -23.46
CA ARG A 206 0.88 15.22 -22.03
C ARG A 206 -0.15 14.12 -21.79
N GLN A 207 -1.24 14.14 -22.55
CA GLN A 207 -2.28 13.13 -22.42
C GLN A 207 -1.76 11.72 -22.70
N GLU A 208 -0.89 11.55 -23.70
CA GLU A 208 -0.28 10.24 -24.00
C GLU A 208 0.65 9.76 -22.89
N VAL A 209 1.49 10.64 -22.32
CA VAL A 209 2.33 10.33 -21.15
C VAL A 209 1.48 9.91 -19.96
N GLU A 210 0.45 10.71 -19.64
CA GLU A 210 -0.48 10.43 -18.56
C GLU A 210 -1.27 9.14 -18.82
N ARG A 211 -1.66 8.85 -20.06
CA ARG A 211 -2.34 7.62 -20.46
C ARG A 211 -1.45 6.39 -20.28
N PHE A 212 -0.17 6.49 -20.64
CA PHE A 212 0.80 5.41 -20.50
C PHE A 212 1.18 5.12 -19.03
N ALA A 213 1.13 6.13 -18.15
CA ALA A 213 1.44 5.95 -16.73
C ALA A 213 0.42 5.06 -16.00
N HIS A 214 0.89 4.23 -15.07
CA HIS A 214 0.02 3.44 -14.18
C HIS A 214 -0.31 4.22 -12.90
N ILE A 215 0.61 5.07 -12.44
CA ILE A 215 0.55 5.79 -11.16
C ILE A 215 0.87 7.27 -11.42
N ILE A 216 0.26 8.17 -10.67
CA ILE A 216 0.59 9.60 -10.69
C ILE A 216 1.27 9.99 -9.38
N PHE A 217 2.47 10.55 -9.44
CA PHE A 217 3.11 11.13 -8.27
C PHE A 217 2.54 12.54 -8.01
N ALA A 218 1.57 12.59 -7.10
CA ALA A 218 0.81 13.78 -6.77
C ALA A 218 0.32 13.71 -5.33
N SER A 219 0.45 14.81 -4.60
CA SER A 219 0.09 14.88 -3.19
C SER A 219 -1.15 15.73 -2.89
N SER A 220 -1.62 16.52 -3.86
CA SER A 220 -2.77 17.40 -3.66
C SER A 220 -4.10 16.64 -3.72
N ILE A 221 -5.04 17.02 -2.84
CA ILE A 221 -6.41 16.48 -2.83
C ILE A 221 -7.07 16.68 -4.20
N SER A 222 -6.88 17.86 -4.80
CA SER A 222 -7.44 18.21 -6.11
C SER A 222 -6.98 17.26 -7.23
N GLN A 223 -5.69 16.88 -7.27
CA GLN A 223 -5.21 15.92 -8.27
C GLN A 223 -5.71 14.51 -7.99
N ARG A 224 -5.70 14.09 -6.73
CA ARG A 224 -6.27 12.79 -6.33
C ARG A 224 -7.73 12.68 -6.76
N ASP A 225 -8.54 13.68 -6.48
CA ASP A 225 -9.96 13.65 -6.84
C ASP A 225 -10.17 13.70 -8.36
N PHE A 226 -9.29 14.36 -9.13
CA PHE A 226 -9.30 14.30 -10.58
C PHE A 226 -9.01 12.89 -11.11
N TRP A 227 -7.91 12.25 -10.67
CA TRP A 227 -7.52 10.92 -11.15
C TRP A 227 -8.45 9.79 -10.69
N LEU A 228 -9.26 10.05 -9.67
CA LEU A 228 -10.34 9.18 -9.22
C LEU A 228 -11.70 9.48 -9.87
N GLY A 229 -11.77 10.46 -10.77
CA GLY A 229 -13.01 10.83 -11.46
C GLY A 229 -14.08 11.46 -10.55
N ARG A 230 -13.67 12.09 -9.45
CA ARG A 230 -14.58 12.67 -8.43
C ARG A 230 -14.90 14.13 -8.68
N LYS A 231 -14.33 14.73 -9.73
CA LYS A 231 -14.63 16.11 -10.12
C LYS A 231 -15.80 16.14 -11.07
N SER A 232 -16.67 17.15 -10.93
CA SER A 232 -17.77 17.38 -11.88
C SER A 232 -17.29 17.59 -13.32
N SER A 233 -16.06 18.09 -13.51
CA SER A 233 -15.44 18.32 -14.81
C SER A 233 -14.74 17.09 -15.41
N ALA A 234 -14.65 15.98 -14.67
CA ALA A 234 -14.01 14.75 -15.13
C ALA A 234 -14.58 13.56 -14.34
N THR A 235 -15.62 12.94 -14.88
CA THR A 235 -16.25 11.75 -14.29
C THR A 235 -15.33 10.53 -14.43
N PRO A 236 -15.62 9.40 -13.75
CA PRO A 236 -14.81 8.20 -13.90
C PRO A 236 -14.73 7.69 -15.33
N ASP A 237 -15.80 7.84 -16.11
CA ASP A 237 -15.83 7.38 -17.50
C ASP A 237 -15.06 8.34 -18.43
N ASP A 238 -15.09 9.64 -18.16
CA ASP A 238 -14.25 10.61 -18.88
C ASP A 238 -12.75 10.30 -18.68
N ILE A 239 -12.35 10.03 -17.43
CA ILE A 239 -10.96 9.67 -17.10
C ILE A 239 -10.55 8.38 -17.79
N ARG A 240 -11.39 7.34 -17.78
CA ARG A 240 -11.08 6.07 -18.46
C ARG A 240 -10.99 6.23 -19.98
N SER A 241 -11.92 6.97 -20.58
CA SER A 241 -11.90 7.26 -22.01
C SER A 241 -10.60 7.96 -22.42
N ARG A 242 -10.24 9.02 -21.68
CA ARG A 242 -9.09 9.86 -22.01
C ARG A 242 -7.75 9.22 -21.67
N TYR A 243 -7.62 8.64 -20.47
CA TYR A 243 -6.34 8.19 -19.89
C TYR A 243 -6.24 6.67 -19.70
N GLY A 244 -7.22 5.91 -20.15
CA GLY A 244 -7.25 4.44 -20.11
C GLY A 244 -7.74 3.85 -18.79
N ALA A 245 -7.48 4.51 -17.66
CA ALA A 245 -7.89 4.04 -16.33
C ALA A 245 -7.98 5.21 -15.33
N LEU A 246 -8.69 4.97 -14.22
CA LEU A 246 -8.47 5.75 -13.00
C LEU A 246 -7.04 5.45 -12.50
N LYS A 247 -6.38 6.43 -11.88
CA LYS A 247 -4.97 6.27 -11.49
C LYS A 247 -4.80 6.53 -9.99
N PRO A 248 -4.06 5.69 -9.27
CA PRO A 248 -3.71 5.98 -7.89
C PRO A 248 -2.73 7.15 -7.86
N CYS A 249 -2.94 8.05 -6.90
CA CYS A 249 -1.93 9.03 -6.55
C CYS A 249 -1.05 8.48 -5.44
N LEU A 250 0.26 8.59 -5.61
CA LEU A 250 1.26 8.33 -4.57
C LEU A 250 2.15 9.56 -4.42
N HIS A 251 2.86 9.63 -3.31
CA HIS A 251 3.80 10.69 -2.98
C HIS A 251 4.87 10.17 -2.03
N GLY A 252 6.11 10.55 -2.28
CA GLY A 252 7.21 10.36 -1.35
C GLY A 252 7.81 11.69 -0.91
N SER A 253 8.74 11.60 0.02
CA SER A 253 9.49 12.73 0.56
C SER A 253 10.41 13.42 -0.44
N ASP A 254 10.77 12.73 -1.53
CA ASP A 254 11.71 13.23 -2.55
C ASP A 254 12.98 13.81 -1.90
N ALA A 255 13.46 13.11 -0.86
CA ALA A 255 14.53 13.61 -0.01
C ALA A 255 15.87 13.59 -0.74
N HIS A 256 16.50 14.77 -0.83
CA HIS A 256 17.87 14.96 -1.31
C HIS A 256 18.86 15.33 -0.21
N GLU A 257 18.35 15.53 1.00
CA GLU A 257 19.08 15.95 2.19
C GLU A 257 18.53 15.22 3.41
N THR A 258 19.35 15.12 4.45
CA THR A 258 19.03 14.27 5.60
C THR A 258 17.76 14.71 6.35
N ALA A 259 17.42 16.00 6.35
CA ALA A 259 16.25 16.52 7.07
C ALA A 259 14.92 16.06 6.47
N LYS A 260 14.88 15.75 5.16
CA LYS A 260 13.65 15.35 4.46
C LYS A 260 13.42 13.85 4.41
N VAL A 261 14.37 13.04 4.87
CA VAL A 261 14.30 11.57 4.79
C VAL A 261 13.06 11.05 5.51
N GLY A 262 12.12 10.49 4.74
CA GLY A 262 10.86 9.98 5.27
C GLY A 262 9.94 11.07 5.84
N ALA A 263 10.07 12.32 5.39
CA ALA A 263 9.28 13.46 5.85
C ALA A 263 8.69 14.24 4.66
N PRO A 264 7.68 13.71 3.95
CA PRO A 264 7.00 14.42 2.87
C PRO A 264 6.28 15.67 3.36
N ASP A 265 6.25 16.70 2.50
CA ASP A 265 5.69 18.01 2.82
C ASP A 265 4.22 17.92 3.27
N GLY A 266 3.93 18.50 4.44
CA GLY A 266 2.58 18.56 5.01
C GLY A 266 2.03 17.20 5.43
N ASP A 267 2.90 16.27 5.84
CA ASP A 267 2.53 14.92 6.29
C ASP A 267 1.73 14.15 5.23
N ARG A 268 2.01 14.39 3.95
CA ARG A 268 1.29 13.76 2.83
C ARG A 268 1.84 12.37 2.54
N TYR A 269 1.67 11.47 3.49
CA TYR A 269 2.13 10.08 3.38
C TYR A 269 1.33 9.30 2.35
N SER A 270 2.00 8.39 1.63
CA SER A 270 1.33 7.38 0.82
C SER A 270 0.86 6.22 1.69
N TRP A 271 -0.43 5.94 1.64
CA TRP A 271 -1.06 4.78 2.27
C TRP A 271 -1.50 3.83 1.17
N VAL A 272 -1.00 2.60 1.21
CA VAL A 272 -1.41 1.53 0.29
C VAL A 272 -2.06 0.41 1.10
N LYS A 273 -3.25 -0.01 0.67
CA LYS A 273 -4.01 -1.07 1.34
C LYS A 273 -3.62 -2.44 0.79
N GLY A 274 -3.01 -3.27 1.63
CA GLY A 274 -2.54 -4.60 1.29
C GLY A 274 -1.45 -5.08 2.23
N GLY A 275 -0.71 -6.11 1.82
CA GLY A 275 0.59 -6.42 2.42
C GLY A 275 1.68 -5.47 1.88
N ALA A 276 2.84 -5.42 2.53
CA ALA A 276 4.01 -4.76 1.98
C ALA A 276 4.69 -5.68 0.94
N HIS A 277 4.02 -5.83 -0.20
CA HIS A 277 4.49 -6.59 -1.37
C HIS A 277 4.20 -5.77 -2.62
N PHE A 278 5.02 -5.92 -3.67
CA PHE A 278 4.87 -5.14 -4.89
C PHE A 278 3.49 -5.34 -5.55
N ASP A 279 2.88 -6.52 -5.41
CA ASP A 279 1.51 -6.78 -5.89
C ASP A 279 0.44 -5.87 -5.26
N SER A 280 0.65 -5.35 -4.06
CA SER A 280 -0.27 -4.36 -3.47
C SER A 280 -0.32 -3.07 -4.30
N LEU A 281 0.78 -2.68 -4.96
CA LEU A 281 0.77 -1.56 -5.91
C LEU A 281 0.00 -1.92 -7.17
N ARG A 282 0.18 -3.13 -7.73
CA ARG A 282 -0.61 -3.60 -8.88
C ARG A 282 -2.11 -3.58 -8.56
N GLN A 283 -2.49 -4.04 -7.37
CA GLN A 283 -3.88 -3.97 -6.90
C GLN A 283 -4.36 -2.52 -6.73
N ALA A 284 -3.51 -1.61 -6.29
CA ALA A 284 -3.84 -0.18 -6.21
C ALA A 284 -4.00 0.48 -7.57
N VAL A 285 -3.34 -0.01 -8.63
CA VAL A 285 -3.59 0.43 -10.01
C VAL A 285 -4.97 -0.05 -10.50
N ILE A 286 -5.42 -1.24 -10.06
CA ILE A 286 -6.74 -1.78 -10.41
C ILE A 286 -7.88 -1.10 -9.64
N ASP A 287 -7.72 -0.89 -8.33
CA ASP A 287 -8.68 -0.17 -7.46
C ASP A 287 -8.01 1.02 -6.75
N PRO A 288 -7.78 2.14 -7.46
CA PRO A 288 -7.13 3.32 -6.90
C PRO A 288 -7.84 3.89 -5.68
N ALA A 289 -9.17 4.01 -5.74
CA ALA A 289 -9.96 4.64 -4.69
C ALA A 289 -10.03 3.81 -3.40
N GLY A 290 -9.99 2.48 -3.51
CA GLY A 290 -10.06 1.58 -2.38
C GLY A 290 -8.70 1.23 -1.77
N ARG A 291 -7.59 1.47 -2.48
CA ARG A 291 -6.28 0.95 -2.11
C ARG A 291 -5.11 1.92 -2.14
N ALA A 292 -5.26 3.13 -2.66
CA ALA A 292 -4.25 4.18 -2.56
C ALA A 292 -4.85 5.44 -1.95
N PHE A 293 -4.12 6.06 -1.03
CA PHE A 293 -4.50 7.33 -0.43
C PHE A 293 -3.27 8.13 -0.05
N VAL A 294 -3.28 9.44 -0.32
CA VAL A 294 -2.24 10.36 0.15
C VAL A 294 -2.82 11.29 1.21
N GLY A 295 -2.19 11.36 2.39
CA GLY A 295 -2.57 12.24 3.50
C GLY A 295 -1.92 11.85 4.83
N ALA A 296 -2.19 12.65 5.88
CA ALA A 296 -1.58 12.46 7.21
C ALA A 296 -1.93 11.13 7.89
N ALA A 297 -3.12 10.59 7.62
CA ALA A 297 -3.60 9.32 8.15
C ALA A 297 -4.37 8.57 7.06
N PRO A 298 -4.41 7.22 7.10
CA PRO A 298 -5.20 6.44 6.16
C PRO A 298 -6.70 6.65 6.42
N PRO A 299 -7.57 6.38 5.43
CA PRO A 299 -9.01 6.51 5.63
C PRO A 299 -9.54 5.44 6.59
N THR A 300 -10.12 5.87 7.71
CA THR A 300 -10.82 5.01 8.68
C THR A 300 -12.27 4.83 8.23
N ARG A 301 -12.72 3.58 8.03
CA ARG A 301 -14.10 3.27 7.61
C ARG A 301 -14.96 2.59 8.67
N ALA A 302 -14.36 1.86 9.60
CA ALA A 302 -15.08 1.14 10.64
C ALA A 302 -14.77 1.72 12.02
N THR A 303 -15.78 1.80 12.87
CA THR A 303 -15.62 2.21 14.27
C THR A 303 -14.78 1.16 15.00
N PRO A 304 -13.66 1.52 15.67
CA PRO A 304 -12.76 0.52 16.29
C PRO A 304 -13.46 -0.43 17.28
N SER A 305 -14.50 0.03 17.98
CA SER A 305 -15.31 -0.77 18.90
C SER A 305 -16.19 -1.84 18.22
N GLN A 306 -16.26 -1.85 16.88
CA GLN A 306 -17.03 -2.80 16.08
C GLN A 306 -16.13 -3.67 15.20
N VAL A 307 -14.81 -3.60 15.42
CA VAL A 307 -13.82 -4.36 14.66
C VAL A 307 -13.14 -5.35 15.59
N ILE A 308 -13.16 -6.62 15.24
CA ILE A 308 -12.33 -7.64 15.88
C ILE A 308 -10.95 -7.56 15.24
N SER A 309 -9.91 -7.35 16.03
CA SER A 309 -8.51 -7.28 15.58
C SER A 309 -7.81 -8.64 15.71
N CYS A 310 -8.19 -9.45 16.70
CA CYS A 310 -7.62 -10.78 16.91
C CYS A 310 -8.65 -11.74 17.51
N VAL A 311 -8.58 -13.00 17.10
CA VAL A 311 -9.33 -14.12 17.66
C VAL A 311 -8.33 -15.09 18.28
N THR A 312 -8.45 -15.35 19.58
CA THR A 312 -7.61 -16.31 20.29
C THR A 312 -8.48 -17.42 20.87
N ILE A 313 -8.34 -18.65 20.37
CA ILE A 313 -8.95 -19.86 20.91
C ILE A 313 -8.00 -20.40 21.99
N GLN A 314 -8.50 -20.49 23.23
CA GLN A 314 -7.74 -20.86 24.41
C GLN A 314 -8.13 -22.26 24.88
N ASN A 315 -7.20 -22.94 25.56
CA ASN A 315 -7.38 -24.30 26.10
C ASN A 315 -7.92 -25.30 25.05
N ALA A 316 -7.41 -25.19 23.83
CA ALA A 316 -7.88 -25.94 22.68
C ALA A 316 -6.71 -26.59 21.95
N ASP A 317 -6.21 -27.72 22.47
CA ASP A 317 -5.09 -28.46 21.87
C ASP A 317 -5.38 -28.95 20.43
N TRP A 318 -6.67 -29.03 20.08
CA TRP A 318 -7.13 -29.34 18.73
C TRP A 318 -6.99 -28.18 17.73
N ALA A 319 -6.83 -26.94 18.21
CA ALA A 319 -6.70 -25.75 17.37
C ALA A 319 -5.23 -25.55 16.95
N ALA A 320 -4.87 -26.05 15.77
CA ALA A 320 -3.50 -25.88 15.23
C ALA A 320 -3.08 -24.41 15.05
N THR A 321 -4.04 -23.52 14.82
CA THR A 321 -3.84 -22.07 14.72
C THR A 321 -4.75 -21.36 15.72
N PRO A 322 -4.36 -21.31 17.01
CA PRO A 322 -5.22 -20.78 18.05
C PRO A 322 -5.35 -19.25 17.99
N VAL A 323 -4.39 -18.55 17.37
CA VAL A 323 -4.39 -17.08 17.24
C VAL A 323 -4.55 -16.69 15.78
N VAL A 324 -5.62 -15.95 15.48
CA VAL A 324 -5.96 -15.46 14.14
C VAL A 324 -6.10 -13.94 14.17
N GLU A 325 -5.11 -13.27 13.59
CA GLU A 325 -5.13 -11.82 13.37
C GLU A 325 -6.10 -11.46 12.24
N LEU A 326 -6.87 -10.39 12.42
CA LEU A 326 -7.85 -9.89 11.45
C LEU A 326 -7.52 -8.46 10.99
N ASN A 327 -8.05 -8.08 9.81
CA ASN A 327 -8.00 -6.71 9.31
C ASN A 327 -9.36 -6.03 9.49
N PRO A 328 -9.42 -4.69 9.57
CA PRO A 328 -10.65 -3.93 9.77
C PRO A 328 -11.57 -3.89 8.52
N GLY A 329 -11.23 -4.63 7.47
CA GLY A 329 -11.98 -4.68 6.22
C GLY A 329 -12.76 -5.98 6.04
N LEU A 330 -12.89 -6.41 4.79
CA LEU A 330 -13.50 -7.68 4.46
C LEU A 330 -12.55 -8.83 4.82
N VAL A 331 -13.02 -9.74 5.67
CA VAL A 331 -12.37 -11.03 5.97
C VAL A 331 -13.19 -12.14 5.34
N ALA A 332 -12.55 -12.99 4.54
CA ALA A 332 -13.18 -14.18 3.96
C ALA A 332 -12.54 -15.45 4.56
N ILE A 333 -13.36 -16.34 5.11
CA ILE A 333 -12.92 -17.62 5.67
C ILE A 333 -13.03 -18.69 4.56
N ILE A 334 -11.90 -19.06 3.98
CA ILE A 334 -11.81 -20.04 2.87
C ILE A 334 -10.97 -21.25 3.27
N GLY A 335 -11.24 -22.40 2.64
CA GLY A 335 -10.52 -23.65 2.94
C GLY A 335 -11.31 -24.90 2.54
N ALA A 336 -10.62 -26.03 2.46
CA ALA A 336 -11.20 -27.33 2.12
C ALA A 336 -12.25 -27.80 3.13
N ARG A 337 -13.06 -28.82 2.77
CA ARG A 337 -13.98 -29.44 3.72
C ARG A 337 -13.20 -29.98 4.92
N GLY A 338 -13.68 -29.71 6.14
CA GLY A 338 -13.01 -30.14 7.38
C GLY A 338 -11.88 -29.23 7.87
N SER A 339 -11.54 -28.14 7.17
CA SER A 339 -10.44 -27.24 7.56
C SER A 339 -10.74 -26.29 8.73
N GLY A 340 -11.78 -26.54 9.52
CA GLY A 340 -12.12 -25.71 10.69
C GLY A 340 -12.85 -24.38 10.41
N LYS A 341 -13.33 -24.11 9.19
CA LYS A 341 -14.03 -22.84 8.86
C LYS A 341 -15.24 -22.55 9.77
N THR A 342 -16.12 -23.53 9.92
CA THR A 342 -17.30 -23.42 10.78
C THR A 342 -16.90 -23.30 12.24
N ALA A 343 -15.84 -23.99 12.67
CA ALA A 343 -15.32 -23.87 14.04
C ALA A 343 -14.86 -22.44 14.35
N LEU A 344 -14.12 -21.81 13.43
CA LEU A 344 -13.69 -20.43 13.58
C LEU A 344 -14.89 -19.46 13.55
N ALA A 345 -15.85 -19.65 12.64
CA ALA A 345 -17.04 -18.80 12.56
C ALA A 345 -17.89 -18.89 13.84
N ASP A 346 -18.11 -20.10 14.35
CA ASP A 346 -18.88 -20.33 15.57
C ASP A 346 -18.15 -19.79 16.80
N ALA A 347 -16.82 -19.94 16.89
CA ALA A 347 -16.02 -19.35 17.97
C ALA A 347 -16.10 -17.82 17.95
N ILE A 348 -16.01 -17.18 16.78
CA ILE A 348 -16.21 -15.73 16.66
C ILE A 348 -17.62 -15.33 17.09
N ALA A 349 -18.64 -16.10 16.70
CA ALA A 349 -20.01 -15.83 17.11
C ALA A 349 -20.18 -15.95 18.64
N ALA A 350 -19.61 -16.97 19.27
CA ALA A 350 -19.61 -17.14 20.73
C ALA A 350 -18.95 -15.95 21.44
N GLY A 351 -17.73 -15.57 21.02
CA GLY A 351 -17.01 -14.43 21.62
C GLY A 351 -17.71 -13.07 21.44
N CYS A 352 -18.60 -12.97 20.46
CA CYS A 352 -19.44 -11.79 20.19
C CYS A 352 -20.78 -11.77 20.96
N ASP A 353 -21.07 -12.78 21.80
CA ASP A 353 -22.43 -13.01 22.33
C ASP A 353 -23.49 -13.15 21.23
N ALA A 354 -23.10 -13.69 20.06
CA ALA A 354 -23.93 -13.83 18.86
C ALA A 354 -24.12 -15.28 18.43
N ALA A 355 -23.56 -16.25 19.18
CA ALA A 355 -23.99 -17.64 19.07
C ALA A 355 -25.51 -17.67 19.33
N SER A 356 -26.27 -18.20 18.38
CA SER A 356 -27.73 -18.20 18.49
C SER A 356 -28.16 -18.92 19.76
N GLU A 357 -29.20 -18.42 20.43
CA GLU A 357 -29.90 -19.13 21.53
C GLU A 357 -30.37 -20.55 21.11
N HIS A 358 -30.38 -20.85 19.80
CA HIS A 358 -30.68 -22.17 19.24
C HIS A 358 -29.69 -22.53 18.12
N LEU A 359 -28.56 -23.15 18.48
CA LEU A 359 -27.60 -23.65 17.49
C LEU A 359 -28.25 -24.71 16.58
N SER A 360 -27.98 -24.65 15.28
CA SER A 360 -28.38 -25.72 14.36
C SER A 360 -27.55 -27.00 14.60
N PRO A 361 -28.05 -28.20 14.23
CA PRO A 361 -27.26 -29.44 14.27
C PRO A 361 -25.97 -29.41 13.44
N ALA A 362 -25.84 -28.45 12.52
CA ALA A 362 -24.64 -28.25 11.71
C ALA A 362 -23.53 -27.47 12.43
N SER A 363 -23.83 -26.85 13.59
CA SER A 363 -22.86 -26.07 14.36
C SER A 363 -21.69 -26.96 14.84
N PHE A 364 -20.49 -26.40 14.79
CA PHE A 364 -19.30 -27.02 15.33
C PHE A 364 -19.40 -27.19 16.85
N LEU A 365 -19.91 -26.18 17.57
CA LEU A 365 -20.00 -26.20 19.03
C LEU A 365 -20.83 -27.39 19.52
N LEU A 366 -21.96 -27.66 18.84
CA LEU A 366 -22.80 -28.81 19.15
C LEU A 366 -22.14 -30.15 18.78
N ARG A 367 -21.58 -30.25 17.58
CA ARG A 367 -21.02 -31.50 17.07
C ARG A 367 -19.75 -31.95 17.78
N ALA A 368 -19.01 -31.01 18.35
CA ALA A 368 -17.74 -31.25 19.03
C ALA A 368 -17.84 -31.04 20.54
N GLY A 369 -19.03 -30.83 21.12
CA GLY A 369 -19.23 -30.38 22.50
C GLY A 369 -18.41 -31.13 23.54
N ASP A 370 -18.39 -32.46 23.48
CA ASP A 370 -17.63 -33.33 24.40
C ASP A 370 -16.10 -33.11 24.36
N LEU A 371 -15.59 -32.44 23.32
CA LEU A 371 -14.17 -32.14 23.11
C LEU A 371 -13.82 -30.68 23.38
N LEU A 372 -14.80 -29.84 23.74
CA LEU A 372 -14.63 -28.40 23.95
C LEU A 372 -14.70 -27.99 25.42
N GLU A 373 -14.74 -28.95 26.34
CA GLU A 373 -14.76 -28.67 27.78
C GLU A 373 -13.54 -27.85 28.20
N GLY A 374 -13.78 -26.70 28.84
CA GLY A 374 -12.74 -25.77 29.28
C GLY A 374 -12.13 -24.89 28.17
N ALA A 375 -12.54 -25.08 26.90
CA ALA A 375 -12.10 -24.25 25.80
C ALA A 375 -12.87 -22.92 25.76
N SER A 376 -12.15 -21.82 25.58
CA SER A 376 -12.70 -20.47 25.50
C SER A 376 -12.20 -19.74 24.26
N VAL A 377 -12.85 -18.63 23.93
CA VAL A 377 -12.47 -17.72 22.86
C VAL A 377 -12.37 -16.30 23.40
N ARG A 378 -11.21 -15.70 23.17
CA ARG A 378 -10.95 -14.29 23.42
C ARG A 378 -10.95 -13.52 22.09
N LEU A 379 -11.72 -12.45 22.03
CA LEU A 379 -11.73 -11.48 20.96
C LEU A 379 -11.05 -10.19 21.44
N ASP A 380 -9.96 -9.82 20.80
CA ASP A 380 -9.41 -8.47 20.97
C ASP A 380 -10.11 -7.54 19.97
N TRP A 381 -10.61 -6.41 20.47
CA TRP A 381 -11.32 -5.42 19.66
C TRP A 381 -10.38 -4.27 19.26
N GLY A 382 -10.69 -3.59 18.15
CA GLY A 382 -9.93 -2.43 17.69
C GLY A 382 -9.91 -1.26 18.69
N SER A 383 -10.85 -1.21 19.63
CA SER A 383 -10.87 -0.24 20.74
C SER A 383 -9.92 -0.59 21.89
N GLY A 384 -9.40 -1.82 21.95
CA GLY A 384 -8.44 -2.29 22.96
C GLY A 384 -9.04 -3.06 24.13
N ASP A 385 -10.36 -3.02 24.33
CA ASP A 385 -11.05 -3.79 25.38
C ASP A 385 -11.40 -5.19 24.86
N PRO A 386 -10.80 -6.28 25.37
CA PRO A 386 -11.11 -7.63 24.91
C PRO A 386 -12.44 -8.17 25.47
N SER A 387 -13.03 -9.15 24.80
CA SER A 387 -14.10 -10.00 25.36
C SER A 387 -13.65 -11.46 25.37
N GLU A 388 -14.09 -12.22 26.38
CA GLU A 388 -13.77 -13.65 26.52
C GLU A 388 -15.03 -14.43 26.87
N ARG A 389 -15.22 -15.60 26.23
CA ARG A 389 -16.36 -16.49 26.43
C ARG A 389 -15.94 -17.95 26.35
N ASP A 390 -16.57 -18.79 27.16
CA ASP A 390 -16.43 -20.23 26.99
C ASP A 390 -17.15 -20.67 25.71
N LEU A 391 -16.57 -21.63 24.97
CA LEU A 391 -17.17 -22.12 23.73
C LEU A 391 -18.49 -22.87 23.97
N LEU A 392 -18.71 -23.33 25.19
CA LEU A 392 -19.92 -24.04 25.63
C LEU A 392 -20.92 -23.16 26.40
N ASP A 393 -20.74 -21.84 26.40
CA ASP A 393 -21.68 -20.87 26.99
C ASP A 393 -22.84 -20.56 26.01
N TYR A 394 -23.65 -21.59 25.70
CA TYR A 394 -24.85 -21.48 24.87
C TYR A 394 -25.96 -22.41 25.36
N ASP A 395 -27.21 -22.01 25.13
CA ASP A 395 -28.36 -22.90 25.31
C ASP A 395 -28.64 -23.63 23.99
N TYR A 396 -28.89 -24.94 24.06
CA TYR A 396 -29.37 -25.74 22.92
C TYR A 396 -30.74 -26.33 23.24
N ASP A 397 -31.72 -26.04 22.37
CA ASP A 397 -33.05 -26.62 22.43
C ASP A 397 -33.32 -27.38 21.11
N ALA A 398 -33.40 -28.71 21.21
CA ALA A 398 -33.62 -29.60 20.08
C ALA A 398 -35.00 -29.41 19.44
N GLU A 399 -35.97 -28.84 20.16
CA GLU A 399 -37.33 -28.60 19.65
C GLU A 399 -37.42 -27.33 18.79
N LEU A 400 -36.42 -26.43 18.87
CA LEU A 400 -36.46 -25.11 18.24
C LEU A 400 -35.63 -24.97 16.96
N ASP A 401 -34.85 -26.00 16.57
CA ASP A 401 -34.15 -26.19 15.27
C ASP A 401 -33.72 -24.90 14.55
N GLY A 402 -33.10 -23.95 15.28
CA GLY A 402 -32.60 -22.69 14.72
C GLY A 402 -33.65 -21.75 14.09
N ARG A 403 -34.97 -21.91 14.35
CA ARG A 403 -36.02 -21.20 13.60
C ARG A 403 -36.27 -19.73 13.98
N PHE A 404 -35.60 -19.19 14.99
CA PHE A 404 -35.81 -17.80 15.39
C PHE A 404 -34.49 -17.07 15.77
N PRO A 405 -33.62 -16.73 14.81
CA PRO A 405 -32.55 -15.78 15.09
C PRO A 405 -33.18 -14.39 15.32
N ARG A 406 -33.31 -13.96 16.58
CA ARG A 406 -33.60 -12.56 16.90
C ARG A 406 -32.29 -11.81 16.98
N ALA A 407 -32.14 -10.77 16.15
CA ALA A 407 -31.03 -9.84 16.29
C ALA A 407 -31.18 -9.05 17.60
N CYS A 408 -30.32 -9.31 18.58
CA CYS A 408 -30.22 -8.48 19.78
C CYS A 408 -29.23 -7.34 19.55
N GLN A 409 -29.73 -6.11 19.53
CA GLN A 409 -28.89 -4.91 19.66
C GLN A 409 -28.51 -4.74 21.13
N ARG A 410 -27.21 -4.74 21.45
CA ARG A 410 -26.70 -4.65 22.83
C ARG A 410 -27.18 -3.35 23.49
N ARG A 411 -27.93 -3.45 24.60
CA ARG A 411 -27.95 -2.43 25.65
C ARG A 411 -26.99 -2.88 26.75
N SER A 412 -26.05 -2.00 27.12
CA SER A 412 -25.10 -2.25 28.20
C SER A 412 -25.83 -2.43 29.53
N LYS A 413 -25.98 -3.66 30.00
CA LYS A 413 -26.11 -3.95 31.44
C LYS A 413 -25.45 -5.27 31.75
N SER A 414 -24.47 -5.21 32.64
CA SER A 414 -23.94 -6.35 33.38
C SER A 414 -25.11 -7.14 33.99
N ARG A 415 -25.15 -8.46 33.74
CA ARG A 415 -26.00 -9.37 34.52
C ARG A 415 -25.22 -9.74 35.79
N PRO A 416 -25.76 -9.49 37.00
CA PRO A 416 -25.24 -10.11 38.21
C PRO A 416 -25.74 -11.56 38.29
N LEU A 417 -24.88 -12.43 38.80
CA LEU A 417 -25.20 -13.80 39.19
C LEU A 417 -26.26 -13.78 40.31
N GLY A 418 -27.35 -14.53 40.11
CA GLY A 418 -28.35 -14.84 41.15
C GLY A 418 -29.52 -13.87 41.25
N GLY A 419 -30.70 -14.29 40.80
CA GLY A 419 -31.95 -13.56 41.00
C GLY A 419 -33.17 -14.31 40.52
N VAL A 420 -34.00 -14.74 41.46
CA VAL A 420 -35.26 -15.47 41.33
C VAL A 420 -36.25 -14.76 40.37
N LYS A 421 -36.90 -15.55 39.49
CA LYS A 421 -38.03 -15.10 38.64
C LYS A 421 -39.21 -14.68 39.53
N VAL A 422 -39.58 -13.40 39.49
CA VAL A 422 -40.86 -12.91 40.02
C VAL A 422 -41.78 -12.58 38.84
N GLY A 423 -43.02 -13.05 38.94
CA GLY A 423 -43.97 -13.23 37.86
C GLY A 423 -44.50 -11.98 37.16
N HIS A 424 -45.07 -12.24 35.99
CA HIS A 424 -45.78 -11.31 35.12
C HIS A 424 -46.87 -10.50 35.83
N LEU A 425 -46.84 -9.19 35.61
CA LEU A 425 -48.02 -8.32 35.70
C LEU A 425 -48.34 -7.82 34.29
N THR A 426 -49.46 -8.31 33.74
CA THR A 426 -50.17 -7.78 32.57
C THR A 426 -50.70 -6.38 32.84
N PRO A 427 -50.61 -5.42 31.90
CA PRO A 427 -51.45 -4.23 31.92
C PRO A 427 -52.70 -4.40 31.05
N HIS A 428 -53.83 -4.11 31.68
CA HIS A 428 -55.14 -3.94 31.09
C HIS A 428 -55.16 -2.92 29.94
N ALA A 429 -56.01 -3.21 28.95
CA ALA A 429 -56.49 -2.26 27.96
C ALA A 429 -57.21 -1.07 28.62
N GLY A 430 -56.89 0.14 28.17
CA GLY A 430 -57.54 1.39 28.55
C GLY A 430 -57.32 2.44 27.47
N ASN A 431 -58.43 2.90 26.91
CA ASN A 431 -58.57 3.72 25.72
C ASN A 431 -58.31 5.22 26.01
N VAL A 432 -58.31 6.02 24.93
CA VAL A 432 -58.56 7.48 24.83
C VAL A 432 -57.33 8.42 24.75
N GLY A 433 -57.27 9.17 23.64
CA GLY A 433 -56.86 10.59 23.65
C GLY A 433 -55.97 11.07 22.51
N ARG A 434 -56.58 11.66 21.47
CA ARG A 434 -55.92 12.53 20.50
C ARG A 434 -55.38 13.81 21.17
N ALA A 435 -54.17 14.23 20.80
CA ALA A 435 -53.81 15.56 20.31
C ALA A 435 -52.41 15.50 19.72
#